data_AF-A0ABD3RXK2-F1
#
_entry.id   AF-A0ABD3RXK2-F1
#
_cell.length_a   1.000
_cell.length_b   1.000
_cell.length_c   1.000
_cell.angle_alpha   90.00
_cell.angle_beta   90.00
_cell.angle_gamma   90.00
#
_symmetry.space_group_name_H-M   'P 1'
#
loop_
_entity.id
_entity.type
_entity.pdbx_description
1 polymer ?
#
loop_
_entity_poly.entity_id
_entity_poly.type
_entity_poly.pdbx_seq_one_letter_code
_entity_poly.pdbx_strand_id
1 'polypeptide(L)'
;MDDYAPATLLDVSLFFVFLCVFLGGYYRTVLSPTGRPDGFGNSSVISNLHSVPLCALAFLSLNHIIPETVPICWSVSFFVVDLIDSIVRREAMWFVHAVISLALNLLTGSSARHRALRSVSKGFFAEASTRQVSQTLSAIVFFTTKTTTTFQPFLNHWKKSKSYSSYVVFFVVFTLCRLIWVPYFIYTTYFYHLNGELDMLIWPSLAFCLLQFAWYAKMCMIAVNYKIPKDLMEQFSKEQ
;
A
#
# COMPACT_ATOMS: atom_id res chain seq x y z
N MET A 1 -7.59 4.77 -29.60
CA MET A 1 -7.65 6.22 -29.34
C MET A 1 -7.98 6.33 -27.88
N ASP A 2 -7.05 6.80 -27.06
CA ASP A 2 -7.21 6.73 -25.60
C ASP A 2 -8.37 7.63 -25.17
N ASP A 3 -9.36 7.05 -24.50
CA ASP A 3 -10.46 7.79 -23.87
C ASP A 3 -9.93 8.54 -22.64
N TYR A 4 -9.25 9.64 -22.92
CA TYR A 4 -8.74 10.54 -21.91
C TYR A 4 -9.92 11.21 -21.22
N ALA A 5 -10.01 11.02 -19.92
CA ALA A 5 -10.99 11.72 -19.12
C ALA A 5 -10.37 13.00 -18.54
N PRO A 6 -10.84 14.20 -18.95
CA PRO A 6 -10.33 15.44 -18.37
C PRO A 6 -10.63 15.49 -16.88
N ALA A 7 -9.70 16.07 -16.12
CA ALA A 7 -9.91 16.36 -14.71
C ALA A 7 -11.04 17.38 -14.58
N THR A 8 -12.01 17.08 -13.71
CA THR A 8 -13.10 18.00 -13.39
C THR A 8 -12.69 18.98 -12.29
N LEU A 9 -13.44 20.07 -12.13
CA LEU A 9 -13.22 21.02 -11.03
C LEU A 9 -13.34 20.34 -9.65
N LEU A 10 -14.24 19.35 -9.54
CA LEU A 10 -14.39 18.55 -8.33
C LEU A 10 -13.11 17.76 -8.04
N ASP A 11 -12.51 17.12 -9.05
CA ASP A 11 -11.29 16.32 -8.89
C ASP A 11 -10.12 17.18 -8.40
N VAL A 12 -9.97 18.38 -8.98
CA VAL A 12 -8.95 19.36 -8.59
C VAL A 12 -9.18 19.81 -7.14
N SER A 13 -10.43 20.12 -6.79
CA SER A 13 -10.80 20.54 -5.43
C SER A 13 -10.51 19.45 -4.40
N LEU A 14 -10.92 18.20 -4.68
CA LEU A 14 -10.64 17.04 -3.83
C LEU A 14 -9.15 16.81 -3.65
N PHE A 15 -8.36 16.88 -4.74
CA PHE A 15 -6.91 16.76 -4.67
C PHE A 15 -6.29 17.78 -3.72
N PHE A 16 -6.63 19.06 -3.84
CA PHE A 16 -6.08 20.10 -2.96
C PHE A 16 -6.52 19.92 -1.50
N VAL A 17 -7.79 19.58 -1.25
CA VAL A 17 -8.28 19.30 0.10
C VAL A 17 -7.51 18.14 0.74
N PHE A 18 -7.35 17.03 0.03
CA PHE A 18 -6.60 15.88 0.54
C PHE A 18 -5.10 16.15 0.64
N LEU A 19 -4.53 16.94 -0.27
CA LEU A 19 -3.13 17.37 -0.21
C LEU A 19 -2.87 18.20 1.05
N CYS A 20 -3.77 19.12 1.42
CA CYS A 20 -3.67 19.87 2.66
C CYS A 20 -3.68 18.96 3.89
N VAL A 21 -4.49 17.89 3.89
CA VAL A 21 -4.50 16.89 4.98
C VAL A 21 -3.13 16.22 5.12
N PHE A 22 -2.54 15.75 4.03
CA PHE A 22 -1.24 15.06 4.08
C PHE A 22 -0.07 16.00 4.35
N LEU A 23 -0.08 17.23 3.82
CA LEU A 23 0.91 18.25 4.15
C LEU A 23 0.84 18.65 5.63
N GLY A 24 -0.37 18.79 6.18
CA GLY A 24 -0.56 19.02 7.62
C GLY A 24 -0.03 17.86 8.47
N GLY A 25 -0.28 16.63 8.02
CA GLY A 25 0.30 15.42 8.61
C GLY A 25 1.82 15.43 8.59
N TYR A 26 2.41 15.68 7.41
CA TYR A 26 3.86 15.77 7.21
C TYR A 26 4.51 16.84 8.07
N TYR A 27 3.93 18.04 8.11
CA TYR A 27 4.41 19.10 8.98
C TYR A 27 4.43 18.66 10.43
N ARG A 28 3.32 18.11 10.95
CA ARG A 28 3.25 17.69 12.36
C ARG A 28 4.22 16.57 12.69
N THR A 29 4.37 15.57 11.85
CA THR A 29 5.16 14.38 12.18
C THR A 29 6.63 14.48 11.82
N VAL A 30 7.00 15.28 10.82
CA VAL A 30 8.37 15.37 10.29
C VAL A 30 9.01 16.73 10.56
N LEU A 31 8.32 17.83 10.24
CA LEU A 31 8.92 19.18 10.28
C LEU A 31 8.74 19.92 11.61
N SER A 32 7.73 19.57 12.41
CA SER A 32 7.45 20.27 13.66
C SER A 32 8.59 20.06 14.68
N PRO A 33 8.77 20.95 15.67
CA PRO A 33 9.77 20.77 16.73
C PRO A 33 9.61 19.46 17.52
N THR A 34 8.39 18.92 17.55
CA THR A 34 8.05 17.64 18.19
C THR A 34 8.05 16.45 17.22
N GLY A 35 8.26 16.71 15.93
CA GLY A 35 8.31 15.72 14.87
C GLY A 35 9.55 14.85 14.97
N ARG A 36 9.51 13.69 14.30
CA ARG A 36 10.67 12.82 14.12
C ARG A 36 11.13 12.92 12.67
N PRO A 37 12.42 13.19 12.41
CA PRO A 37 12.98 13.23 11.06
C PRO A 37 13.13 11.83 10.43
N ASP A 38 12.54 10.81 11.06
CA ASP A 38 12.53 9.43 10.61
C ASP A 38 11.75 9.25 9.29
N GLY A 39 11.09 10.29 8.78
CA GLY A 39 10.42 10.31 7.48
C GLY A 39 8.92 10.01 7.51
N PHE A 40 8.23 10.48 6.47
CA PHE A 40 6.78 10.42 6.32
C PHE A 40 6.27 8.98 6.33
N GLY A 41 6.95 8.08 5.62
CA GLY A 41 6.61 6.66 5.54
C GLY A 41 6.82 5.86 6.83
N ASN A 42 7.67 6.34 7.75
CA ASN A 42 7.95 5.64 9.02
C ASN A 42 6.95 6.01 10.14
N SER A 43 6.15 7.06 9.96
CA SER A 43 5.08 7.42 10.89
C SER A 43 3.90 6.44 10.78
N SER A 44 3.65 5.66 11.84
CA SER A 44 2.46 4.81 11.91
C SER A 44 1.17 5.62 11.83
N VAL A 45 1.18 6.85 12.33
CA VAL A 45 0.01 7.74 12.31
C VAL A 45 -0.35 8.10 10.88
N ILE A 46 0.62 8.54 10.07
CA ILE A 46 0.39 8.88 8.66
C ILE A 46 0.05 7.62 7.86
N SER A 47 0.77 6.53 8.10
CA SER A 47 0.52 5.26 7.42
C SER A 47 -0.93 4.78 7.63
N ASN A 48 -1.43 4.87 8.87
CA ASN A 48 -2.81 4.54 9.20
C ASN A 48 -3.80 5.59 8.65
N LEU A 49 -3.45 6.88 8.73
CA LEU A 49 -4.24 7.96 8.14
C LEU A 49 -4.42 7.77 6.65
N HIS A 50 -3.42 7.31 5.91
CA HIS A 50 -3.57 6.99 4.50
C HIS A 50 -4.39 5.73 4.29
N SER A 51 -3.95 4.62 4.89
CA SER A 51 -4.43 3.28 4.52
C SER A 51 -5.85 2.96 4.98
N VAL A 52 -6.24 3.38 6.20
CA VAL A 52 -7.58 3.04 6.72
C VAL A 52 -8.69 3.75 5.93
N PRO A 53 -8.65 5.10 5.75
CA PRO A 53 -9.59 5.78 4.88
C PRO A 53 -9.54 5.27 3.46
N LEU A 54 -8.36 5.00 2.90
CA LEU A 54 -8.25 4.52 1.53
C LEU A 54 -8.89 3.14 1.33
N CYS A 55 -8.76 2.22 2.28
CA CYS A 55 -9.47 0.94 2.23
C CYS A 55 -10.99 1.15 2.26
N ALA A 56 -11.48 2.06 3.11
CA ALA A 56 -12.91 2.40 3.16
C ALA A 56 -13.39 3.04 1.85
N LEU A 57 -12.65 4.00 1.31
CA LEU A 57 -12.96 4.67 0.04
C LEU A 57 -12.91 3.68 -1.14
N ALA A 58 -11.92 2.79 -1.18
CA ALA A 58 -11.83 1.73 -2.19
C ALA A 58 -13.03 0.78 -2.08
N PHE A 59 -13.42 0.37 -0.88
CA PHE A 59 -14.62 -0.45 -0.66
C PHE A 59 -15.89 0.24 -1.17
N LEU A 60 -16.10 1.50 -0.79
CA LEU A 60 -17.26 2.28 -1.25
C LEU A 60 -17.25 2.46 -2.77
N SER A 61 -16.06 2.66 -3.37
CA SER A 61 -15.90 2.82 -4.81
C SER A 61 -16.21 1.53 -5.58
N LEU A 62 -15.76 0.37 -5.08
CA LEU A 62 -16.08 -0.95 -5.64
C LEU A 62 -17.58 -1.27 -5.58
N ASN A 63 -18.28 -0.80 -4.55
CA ASN A 63 -19.73 -0.92 -4.44
C ASN A 63 -20.48 0.18 -5.21
N HIS A 64 -19.78 0.96 -6.03
CA HIS A 64 -20.34 2.06 -6.82
C HIS A 64 -21.06 3.15 -6.00
N ILE A 65 -20.80 3.24 -4.69
CA ILE A 65 -21.38 4.24 -3.80
C ILE A 65 -20.72 5.61 -4.02
N ILE A 66 -19.41 5.62 -4.29
CA ILE A 66 -18.65 6.83 -4.60
C ILE A 66 -17.90 6.68 -5.93
N PRO A 67 -17.56 7.79 -6.63
CA PRO A 67 -16.76 7.73 -7.84
C PRO A 67 -15.29 7.36 -7.53
N GLU A 68 -14.64 6.68 -8.48
CA GLU A 68 -13.25 6.20 -8.35
C GLU A 68 -12.26 7.36 -8.19
N THR A 69 -12.64 8.55 -8.63
CA THR A 69 -11.80 9.73 -8.46
C THR A 69 -11.54 10.07 -7.00
N VAL A 70 -12.45 9.75 -6.07
CA VAL A 70 -12.26 10.05 -4.64
C VAL A 70 -11.05 9.27 -4.05
N PRO A 71 -10.99 7.92 -4.12
CA PRO A 71 -9.80 7.20 -3.66
C PRO A 71 -8.54 7.52 -4.48
N ILE A 72 -8.67 7.85 -5.77
CA ILE A 72 -7.53 8.31 -6.59
C ILE A 72 -6.97 9.61 -6.03
N CYS A 73 -7.78 10.65 -5.85
CA CYS A 73 -7.32 11.93 -5.29
C CYS A 73 -6.69 11.74 -3.91
N TRP A 74 -7.30 10.92 -3.04
CA TRP A 74 -6.75 10.61 -1.71
C TRP A 74 -5.34 10.02 -1.80
N SER A 75 -5.18 9.00 -2.64
CA SER A 75 -3.91 8.31 -2.87
C SER A 75 -2.86 9.20 -3.53
N VAL A 76 -3.22 9.93 -4.59
CA VAL A 76 -2.30 10.85 -5.30
C VAL A 76 -1.76 11.89 -4.33
N SER A 77 -2.63 12.49 -3.49
CA SER A 77 -2.20 13.46 -2.48
C SER A 77 -1.19 12.89 -1.48
N PHE A 78 -1.36 11.63 -1.06
CA PHE A 78 -0.39 10.94 -0.20
C PHE A 78 0.95 10.72 -0.91
N PHE A 79 0.93 10.18 -2.13
CA PHE A 79 2.16 9.85 -2.87
C PHE A 79 2.92 11.10 -3.34
N VAL A 80 2.26 12.25 -3.54
CA VAL A 80 2.95 13.53 -3.77
C VAL A 80 3.81 13.90 -2.55
N VAL A 81 3.26 13.78 -1.33
CA VAL A 81 3.99 14.10 -0.11
C VAL A 81 5.09 13.05 0.16
N ASP A 82 4.81 11.77 -0.08
CA ASP A 82 5.80 10.68 0.03
C ASP A 82 6.97 10.88 -0.95
N LEU A 83 6.68 11.32 -2.18
CA LEU A 83 7.69 11.66 -3.17
C LEU A 83 8.59 12.82 -2.68
N ILE A 84 7.99 13.90 -2.17
CA ILE A 84 8.73 15.04 -1.63
C ILE A 84 9.63 14.60 -0.45
N ASP A 85 9.09 13.83 0.50
CA ASP A 85 9.86 13.30 1.64
C ASP A 85 11.03 12.43 1.18
N SER A 86 10.80 11.54 0.22
CA SER A 86 11.85 10.65 -0.32
C SER A 86 13.00 11.40 -1.00
N ILE A 87 12.71 12.52 -1.68
CA ILE A 87 13.70 13.41 -2.28
C ILE A 87 14.52 14.11 -1.19
N VAL A 88 13.84 14.69 -0.19
CA VAL A 88 14.50 15.39 0.93
C VAL A 88 15.43 14.44 1.69
N ARG A 89 14.98 13.21 1.92
CA ARG A 89 15.72 12.17 2.64
C ARG A 89 16.72 11.42 1.76
N ARG A 90 16.72 11.65 0.45
CA ARG A 90 17.59 11.02 -0.55
C ARG A 90 17.52 9.49 -0.54
N GLU A 91 16.34 8.94 -0.28
CA GLU A 91 16.13 7.49 -0.22
C GLU A 91 15.66 6.94 -1.58
N ALA A 92 16.62 6.57 -2.43
CA ALA A 92 16.36 6.18 -3.82
C ALA A 92 15.28 5.09 -3.98
N MET A 93 15.28 4.09 -3.11
CA MET A 93 14.30 2.98 -3.14
C MET A 93 12.87 3.47 -2.91
N TRP A 94 12.67 4.38 -1.95
CA TRP A 94 11.37 4.96 -1.64
C TRP A 94 10.95 5.98 -2.70
N PHE A 95 11.91 6.73 -3.24
CA PHE A 95 11.67 7.59 -4.39
C PHE A 95 11.11 6.83 -5.59
N VAL A 96 11.74 5.70 -5.97
CA VAL A 96 11.26 4.85 -7.07
C VAL A 96 9.86 4.32 -6.79
N HIS A 97 9.60 3.87 -5.55
CA HIS A 97 8.27 3.43 -5.15
C HIS A 97 7.22 4.54 -5.27
N ALA A 98 7.51 5.74 -4.79
CA ALA A 98 6.61 6.88 -4.84
C ALA A 98 6.31 7.30 -6.29
N VAL A 99 7.34 7.34 -7.16
CA VAL A 99 7.16 7.65 -8.60
C VAL A 99 6.26 6.63 -9.29
N ILE A 100 6.53 5.33 -9.11
CA ILE A 100 5.71 4.27 -9.72
C ILE A 100 4.26 4.34 -9.21
N SER A 101 4.08 4.51 -7.90
CA SER A 101 2.75 4.57 -7.28
C SER A 101 1.97 5.80 -7.74
N LEU A 102 2.62 6.96 -7.86
CA LEU A 102 2.03 8.17 -8.39
C LEU A 102 1.62 8.00 -9.86
N ALA A 103 2.50 7.41 -10.68
CA ALA A 103 2.21 7.12 -12.09
C ALA A 103 1.00 6.19 -12.25
N LEU A 104 0.92 5.11 -11.46
CA LEU A 104 -0.23 4.18 -11.47
C LEU A 104 -1.55 4.90 -11.17
N ASN A 105 -1.57 5.78 -10.18
CA ASN A 105 -2.78 6.50 -9.79
C ASN A 105 -3.17 7.56 -10.84
N LEU A 106 -2.21 8.34 -11.34
CA LEU A 106 -2.46 9.38 -12.34
C LEU A 106 -2.95 8.80 -13.66
N LEU A 107 -2.27 7.75 -14.17
CA LEU A 107 -2.65 7.10 -15.43
C LEU A 107 -3.99 6.38 -15.33
N THR A 108 -4.30 5.78 -14.17
CA THR A 108 -5.64 5.25 -13.92
C THR A 108 -6.68 6.38 -13.90
N GLY A 109 -6.38 7.52 -13.27
CA GLY A 109 -7.27 8.67 -13.21
C GLY A 109 -7.54 9.32 -14.57
N SER A 110 -6.57 9.30 -15.48
CA SER A 110 -6.72 9.82 -16.84
C SER A 110 -7.44 8.87 -17.80
N SER A 111 -7.48 7.56 -17.50
CA SER A 111 -8.13 6.57 -18.37
C SER A 111 -9.57 6.29 -17.94
N ALA A 112 -10.54 6.67 -18.79
CA ALA A 112 -11.96 6.40 -18.51
C ALA A 112 -12.23 4.90 -18.32
N ARG A 113 -11.57 4.05 -19.12
CA ARG A 113 -11.67 2.58 -19.05
C ARG A 113 -11.20 2.06 -17.70
N HIS A 114 -10.03 2.48 -17.23
CA HIS A 114 -9.51 2.01 -15.95
C HIS A 114 -10.28 2.54 -14.75
N ARG A 115 -10.86 3.75 -14.83
CA ARG A 115 -11.79 4.25 -13.80
C ARG A 115 -13.09 3.46 -13.76
N ALA A 116 -13.66 3.12 -14.92
CA ALA A 116 -14.85 2.27 -15.00
C ALA A 116 -14.59 0.88 -14.40
N LEU A 117 -13.39 0.32 -14.63
CA LEU A 117 -12.94 -0.94 -14.04
C LEU A 117 -12.58 -0.87 -12.56
N ARG A 118 -12.59 0.32 -11.95
CA ARG A 118 -12.20 0.58 -10.55
C ARG A 118 -10.79 0.06 -10.23
N SER A 119 -9.86 0.29 -11.16
CA SER A 119 -8.53 -0.35 -11.15
C SER A 119 -7.70 0.04 -9.91
N VAL A 120 -7.81 1.29 -9.45
CA VAL A 120 -7.10 1.78 -8.27
C VAL A 120 -7.68 1.17 -7.00
N SER A 121 -9.01 1.13 -6.87
CA SER A 121 -9.67 0.49 -5.73
C SER A 121 -9.34 -1.00 -5.65
N LYS A 122 -9.35 -1.73 -6.78
CA LYS A 122 -8.91 -3.14 -6.83
C LYS A 122 -7.43 -3.30 -6.46
N GLY A 123 -6.58 -2.42 -6.96
CA GLY A 123 -5.16 -2.37 -6.61
C GLY A 123 -4.92 -2.13 -5.11
N PHE A 124 -5.73 -1.30 -4.46
CA PHE A 124 -5.56 -1.01 -3.02
C PHE A 124 -5.84 -2.19 -2.11
N PHE A 125 -6.77 -3.09 -2.46
CA PHE A 125 -6.94 -4.32 -1.69
C PHE A 125 -5.71 -5.23 -1.78
N ALA A 126 -4.95 -5.17 -2.88
CA ALA A 126 -3.63 -5.80 -2.96
C ALA A 126 -2.64 -5.15 -1.99
N GLU A 127 -2.69 -3.82 -1.84
CA GLU A 127 -1.79 -3.08 -0.94
C GLU A 127 -2.11 -3.26 0.54
N ALA A 128 -3.40 -3.30 0.86
CA ALA A 128 -3.92 -3.45 2.21
C ALA A 128 -3.48 -4.78 2.85
N SER A 129 -3.17 -5.81 2.05
CA SER A 129 -2.56 -7.04 2.55
C SER A 129 -1.25 -6.82 3.34
N THR A 130 -0.36 -5.95 2.85
CA THR A 130 0.89 -5.58 3.54
C THR A 130 0.65 -4.69 4.76
N ARG A 131 -0.55 -4.11 4.86
CA ARG A 131 -1.01 -3.25 5.94
C ARG A 131 -2.26 -3.85 6.61
N GLN A 132 -2.06 -4.98 7.29
CA GLN A 132 -2.94 -5.53 8.34
C GLN A 132 -4.45 -5.59 8.04
N VAL A 133 -4.87 -6.18 6.91
CA VAL A 133 -6.31 -6.54 6.67
C VAL A 133 -6.77 -7.75 7.49
N SER A 134 -5.84 -8.51 8.07
CA SER A 134 -6.18 -9.62 8.99
C SER A 134 -7.04 -9.16 10.18
N GLN A 135 -6.96 -7.87 10.57
CA GLN A 135 -7.80 -7.33 11.64
C GLN A 135 -9.00 -6.50 11.21
N THR A 136 -9.26 -6.23 9.92
CA THR A 136 -10.49 -5.53 9.51
C THR A 136 -11.68 -6.48 9.38
N LEU A 137 -11.44 -7.72 8.94
CA LEU A 137 -12.42 -8.81 9.04
C LEU A 137 -12.61 -9.25 10.50
N SER A 138 -11.54 -9.20 11.29
CA SER A 138 -11.65 -9.37 12.74
C SER A 138 -12.34 -8.18 13.40
N ALA A 139 -12.15 -6.93 13.01
CA ALA A 139 -12.81 -5.79 13.66
C ALA A 139 -14.36 -5.82 13.53
N ILE A 140 -14.89 -6.52 12.53
CA ILE A 140 -16.33 -6.76 12.36
C ILE A 140 -16.81 -7.99 13.17
N VAL A 141 -15.93 -8.94 13.51
CA VAL A 141 -16.25 -10.19 14.24
C VAL A 141 -15.75 -10.21 15.70
N PHE A 142 -14.81 -9.33 16.05
CA PHE A 142 -13.94 -9.39 17.24
C PHE A 142 -14.04 -8.10 18.07
N PHE A 143 -15.24 -7.53 18.17
CA PHE A 143 -15.56 -6.44 19.09
C PHE A 143 -15.57 -6.86 20.58
N THR A 144 -15.02 -8.03 20.93
CA THR A 144 -15.16 -8.65 22.26
C THR A 144 -13.86 -8.96 23.00
N THR A 145 -12.66 -8.64 22.50
CA THR A 145 -11.43 -8.84 23.29
C THR A 145 -10.54 -7.61 23.36
N LYS A 146 -10.34 -7.12 24.59
CA LYS A 146 -9.46 -6.01 25.00
C LYS A 146 -7.98 -6.34 24.78
N THR A 147 -7.49 -6.26 23.55
CA THR A 147 -6.04 -6.16 23.29
C THR A 147 -5.77 -4.99 22.37
N THR A 148 -5.53 -3.83 22.98
CA THR A 148 -5.00 -2.63 22.33
C THR A 148 -3.53 -2.83 21.98
N THR A 149 -3.24 -3.70 21.01
CA THR A 149 -1.95 -3.70 20.32
C THR A 149 -2.04 -2.70 19.18
N THR A 150 -1.13 -1.74 19.19
CA THR A 150 -1.08 -0.63 18.23
C THR A 150 -1.03 -1.18 16.81
N PHE A 151 -2.02 -0.80 15.98
CA PHE A 151 -2.11 -1.11 14.55
C PHE A 151 -0.80 -0.71 13.85
N GLN A 152 0.04 -1.71 13.56
CA GLN A 152 1.29 -1.52 12.86
C GLN A 152 1.36 -2.53 11.71
N PRO A 153 1.75 -2.12 10.49
CA PRO A 153 1.87 -3.02 9.36
C PRO A 153 2.77 -4.22 9.72
N PHE A 154 2.52 -5.38 9.11
CA PHE A 154 3.21 -6.64 9.43
C PHE A 154 4.75 -6.49 9.44
N LEU A 155 5.30 -5.68 8.52
CA LEU A 155 6.72 -5.34 8.48
C LEU A 155 7.18 -4.60 9.75
N ASN A 156 6.42 -3.61 10.23
CA ASN A 156 6.76 -2.85 11.44
C ASN A 156 6.59 -3.71 12.69
N HIS A 157 5.55 -4.53 12.74
CA HIS A 157 5.36 -5.49 13.83
C HIS A 157 6.51 -6.51 13.88
N TRP A 158 6.94 -7.06 12.75
CA TRP A 158 8.12 -7.92 12.67
C TRP A 158 9.40 -7.15 13.03
N LYS A 159 9.60 -5.93 12.53
CA LYS A 159 10.78 -5.11 12.87
C LYS A 159 10.91 -4.88 14.37
N LYS A 160 9.80 -4.74 15.10
CA LYS A 160 9.77 -4.59 16.56
C LYS A 160 9.90 -5.90 17.31
N SER A 161 9.07 -6.89 16.99
CA SER A 161 9.02 -8.17 17.71
C SER A 161 10.22 -9.06 17.41
N LYS A 162 10.79 -8.96 16.21
CA LYS A 162 11.78 -9.90 15.66
C LYS A 162 11.36 -11.37 15.79
N SER A 163 10.04 -11.61 15.91
CA SER A 163 9.47 -12.95 16.01
C SER A 163 9.47 -13.63 14.64
N TYR A 164 9.90 -14.90 14.62
CA TYR A 164 9.85 -15.72 13.41
C TYR A 164 8.40 -15.92 12.92
N SER A 165 7.44 -16.11 13.84
CA SER A 165 6.02 -16.24 13.49
C SER A 165 5.51 -14.98 12.77
N SER A 166 5.80 -13.79 13.31
CA SER A 166 5.42 -12.52 12.68
C SER A 166 6.07 -12.33 11.31
N TYR A 167 7.31 -12.82 11.12
CA TYR A 167 7.99 -12.84 9.83
C TYR A 167 7.29 -13.77 8.83
N VAL A 168 6.95 -15.00 9.23
CA VAL A 168 6.27 -15.98 8.36
C VAL A 168 4.91 -15.45 7.91
N VAL A 169 4.12 -14.87 8.83
CA VAL A 169 2.84 -14.24 8.48
C VAL A 169 3.04 -13.10 7.47
N PHE A 170 4.01 -12.21 7.73
CA PHE A 170 4.36 -11.14 6.78
C PHE A 170 4.76 -11.70 5.40
N PHE A 171 5.59 -12.74 5.38
CA PHE A 171 6.08 -13.38 4.17
C PHE A 171 4.94 -13.97 3.34
N VAL A 172 4.09 -14.81 3.95
CA VAL A 172 2.96 -15.44 3.27
C VAL A 172 1.99 -14.41 2.72
N VAL A 173 1.63 -13.40 3.53
CA VAL A 173 0.69 -12.36 3.09
C VAL A 173 1.29 -11.52 1.95
N PHE A 174 2.58 -11.17 2.03
CA PHE A 174 3.28 -10.49 0.94
C PHE A 174 3.26 -11.34 -0.35
N THR A 175 3.55 -12.64 -0.26
CA THR A 175 3.52 -13.55 -1.42
C THR A 175 2.14 -13.60 -2.07
N LEU A 176 1.10 -13.90 -1.29
CA LEU A 176 -0.26 -14.06 -1.84
C LEU A 176 -0.75 -12.77 -2.51
N CYS A 177 -0.51 -11.62 -1.89
CA CYS A 177 -1.14 -10.39 -2.33
C CYS A 177 -0.29 -9.52 -3.25
N ARG A 178 1.04 -9.64 -3.23
CA ARG A 178 1.94 -8.88 -4.11
C ARG A 178 2.51 -9.71 -5.25
N LEU A 179 2.84 -10.98 -5.02
CA LEU A 179 3.48 -11.82 -6.03
C LEU A 179 2.47 -12.61 -6.85
N ILE A 180 1.34 -13.02 -6.26
CA ILE A 180 0.30 -13.78 -6.96
C ILE A 180 -0.80 -12.84 -7.46
N TRP A 181 -1.40 -12.07 -6.55
CA TRP A 181 -2.56 -11.24 -6.89
C TRP A 181 -2.24 -10.11 -7.86
N VAL A 182 -1.13 -9.37 -7.71
CA VAL A 182 -0.83 -8.23 -8.61
C VAL A 182 -0.64 -8.70 -10.07
N PRO A 183 0.18 -9.72 -10.38
CA PRO A 183 0.27 -10.23 -11.74
C PRO A 183 -1.05 -10.79 -12.26
N TYR A 184 -1.83 -11.48 -11.41
CA TYR A 184 -3.17 -11.94 -11.79
C TYR A 184 -4.13 -10.79 -12.11
N PHE A 185 -4.09 -9.71 -11.33
CA PHE A 185 -4.89 -8.50 -11.56
C PHE A 185 -4.51 -7.81 -12.87
N ILE A 186 -3.21 -7.68 -13.16
CA ILE A 186 -2.74 -7.14 -14.44
C ILE A 186 -3.20 -8.04 -15.58
N TYR A 187 -2.97 -9.36 -15.49
CA TYR A 187 -3.39 -10.31 -16.50
C TYR A 187 -4.89 -10.23 -16.76
N THR A 188 -5.72 -10.26 -15.73
CA THR A 188 -7.19 -10.20 -15.89
C THR A 188 -7.66 -8.88 -16.48
N THR A 189 -7.06 -7.76 -16.07
CA THR A 189 -7.38 -6.44 -16.61
C THR A 189 -7.07 -6.39 -18.10
N TYR A 190 -5.86 -6.75 -18.52
CA TYR A 190 -5.47 -6.62 -19.92
C TYR A 190 -6.07 -7.70 -20.80
N PHE A 191 -6.09 -8.96 -20.37
CA PHE A 191 -6.56 -10.08 -21.17
C PHE A 191 -8.09 -10.11 -21.27
N TYR A 192 -8.81 -10.02 -20.14
CA TYR A 192 -10.27 -10.18 -20.14
C TYR A 192 -11.03 -8.85 -20.30
N HIS A 193 -10.54 -7.76 -19.70
CA HIS A 193 -11.29 -6.49 -19.72
C HIS A 193 -10.86 -5.53 -20.83
N LEU A 194 -9.61 -5.62 -21.29
CA LEU A 194 -9.09 -4.79 -22.38
C LEU A 194 -8.84 -5.57 -23.68
N ASN A 195 -9.23 -6.85 -23.76
CA ASN A 195 -9.11 -7.69 -24.96
C ASN A 195 -7.68 -7.73 -25.54
N GLY A 196 -6.66 -7.66 -24.68
CA GLY A 196 -5.25 -7.64 -25.06
C GLY A 196 -4.71 -6.28 -25.51
N GLU A 197 -5.52 -5.21 -25.52
CA GLU A 197 -5.06 -3.87 -25.83
C GLU A 197 -4.16 -3.34 -24.72
N LEU A 198 -2.91 -3.06 -25.04
CA LEU A 198 -1.95 -2.47 -24.12
C LEU A 198 -2.06 -0.94 -24.16
N ASP A 199 -2.16 -0.32 -22.98
CA ASP A 199 -2.16 1.13 -22.81
C ASP A 199 -0.97 1.58 -21.94
N MET A 200 -0.83 2.88 -21.71
CA MET A 200 0.31 3.42 -20.95
C MET A 200 0.39 2.95 -19.50
N LEU A 201 -0.69 2.41 -18.93
CA LEU A 201 -0.72 1.92 -17.54
C LEU A 201 0.04 0.59 -17.37
N ILE A 202 0.30 -0.16 -18.45
CA ILE A 202 0.99 -1.46 -18.36
C ILE A 202 2.42 -1.29 -17.87
N TRP A 203 3.12 -0.25 -18.32
CA TRP A 203 4.52 -0.02 -18.03
C TRP A 203 4.80 0.22 -16.54
N PRO A 204 4.13 1.18 -15.85
CA PRO A 204 4.30 1.32 -14.41
C PRO A 204 3.78 0.11 -13.64
N SER A 205 2.79 -0.63 -14.16
CA SER A 205 2.31 -1.88 -13.53
C SER A 205 3.38 -2.98 -13.56
N LEU A 206 4.09 -3.14 -14.68
CA LEU A 206 5.22 -4.06 -14.79
C LEU A 206 6.41 -3.61 -13.93
N ALA A 207 6.73 -2.31 -13.92
CA ALA A 207 7.76 -1.74 -13.06
C ALA A 207 7.45 -1.99 -11.58
N PHE A 208 6.18 -1.87 -11.20
CA PHE A 208 5.71 -2.20 -9.86
C PHE A 208 5.90 -3.68 -9.53
N CYS A 209 5.53 -4.60 -10.42
CA CYS A 209 5.79 -6.03 -10.24
C CYS A 209 7.28 -6.32 -10.02
N LEU A 210 8.16 -5.76 -10.85
CA LEU A 210 9.62 -5.93 -10.71
C LEU A 210 10.12 -5.42 -9.36
N LEU A 211 9.61 -4.28 -8.88
CA LEU A 211 9.92 -3.75 -7.56
C LEU A 211 9.47 -4.71 -6.45
N GLN A 212 8.26 -5.30 -6.55
CA GLN A 212 7.79 -6.31 -5.59
C GLN A 212 8.67 -7.57 -5.58
N PHE A 213 9.13 -8.03 -6.75
CA PHE A 213 10.07 -9.15 -6.84
C PHE A 213 11.42 -8.83 -6.20
N ALA A 214 11.95 -7.62 -6.35
CA ALA A 214 13.18 -7.20 -5.69
C ALA A 214 13.03 -7.21 -4.15
N TRP A 215 11.89 -6.74 -3.63
CA TRP A 215 11.59 -6.82 -2.20
C TRP A 215 11.42 -8.26 -1.73
N TYR A 216 10.76 -9.09 -2.52
CA TYR A 216 10.57 -10.50 -2.24
C TYR A 216 11.90 -11.26 -2.17
N ALA A 217 12.82 -11.01 -3.10
CA ALA A 217 14.16 -11.60 -3.08
C ALA A 217 14.91 -11.24 -1.78
N LYS A 218 14.81 -9.98 -1.33
CA LYS A 218 15.34 -9.56 -0.03
C LYS A 218 14.69 -10.29 1.14
N MET A 219 13.38 -10.52 1.07
CA MET A 219 12.68 -11.32 2.07
C MET A 219 13.18 -12.77 2.06
N CYS A 220 13.29 -13.44 0.91
CA CYS A 220 13.85 -14.79 0.82
C CYS A 220 15.25 -14.90 1.42
N MET A 221 16.13 -13.91 1.19
CA MET A 221 17.45 -13.86 1.82
C MET A 221 17.35 -13.78 3.36
N ILE A 222 16.40 -13.03 3.89
CA ILE A 222 16.14 -12.97 5.33
C ILE A 222 15.61 -14.31 5.85
N ALA A 223 14.73 -15.00 5.11
CA ALA A 223 14.20 -16.31 5.49
C ALA A 223 15.30 -17.36 5.61
N VAL A 224 16.19 -17.42 4.62
CA VAL A 224 17.32 -18.39 4.58
C VAL A 224 18.32 -18.12 5.71
N ASN A 225 18.57 -16.84 6.02
CA ASN A 225 19.51 -16.44 7.06
C ASN A 225 18.87 -16.26 8.44
N TYR A 226 17.60 -16.63 8.60
CA TYR A 226 16.89 -16.45 9.87
C TYR A 226 17.41 -17.45 10.91
N LYS A 227 18.25 -16.98 11.83
CA LYS A 227 18.71 -17.81 12.96
C LYS A 227 17.55 -17.95 13.95
N ILE A 228 17.04 -19.17 14.10
CA ILE A 228 16.05 -19.46 15.15
C ILE A 228 16.74 -19.28 16.51
N PRO A 229 16.17 -18.49 17.43
CA PRO A 229 16.69 -18.36 18.78
C PRO A 229 16.85 -19.73 19.46
N LYS A 230 17.99 -19.97 20.11
CA LYS A 230 18.32 -21.29 20.70
C LYS A 230 17.32 -21.71 21.79
N ASP A 231 16.83 -20.74 22.54
CA ASP A 231 15.78 -20.87 23.56
C ASP A 231 14.49 -21.50 23.02
N LEU A 232 14.09 -21.13 21.80
CA LEU A 232 12.95 -21.74 21.12
C LEU A 232 13.21 -23.20 20.73
N MET A 233 14.44 -23.50 20.27
CA MET A 233 14.82 -24.90 19.98
C MET A 233 14.84 -25.74 21.27
N GLU A 234 15.31 -25.19 22.38
CA GLU A 234 15.33 -25.86 23.68
C GLU A 234 13.92 -26.13 24.22
N GLN A 235 12.96 -25.22 24.01
CA GLN A 235 11.56 -25.44 24.36
C GLN A 235 10.95 -26.58 23.53
N PHE A 236 11.12 -26.57 22.20
CA PHE A 236 10.64 -27.65 21.34
C PHE A 236 11.24 -29.01 21.69
N SER A 237 12.52 -29.04 22.12
CA SER A 237 13.17 -30.28 22.55
C SER A 237 12.65 -30.81 23.89
N LYS A 238 12.01 -29.98 24.73
CA LYS A 238 11.44 -30.41 26.02
C LYS A 238 10.00 -30.91 25.91
N GLU A 239 9.33 -30.59 24.81
CA GLU A 239 7.95 -31.00 24.55
C GLU A 239 7.85 -32.31 23.73
N GLN A 240 8.99 -32.87 23.30
CA GLN A 240 9.10 -34.18 22.67
C GLN A 240 9.54 -35.24 23.67
#